data_AF-A0AAW9J3P4-F1
#
_entry.id   AF-A0AAW9J3P4-F1
#
_cell.length_a   1.000
_cell.length_b   1.000
_cell.length_c   1.000
_cell.angle_alpha   90.00
_cell.angle_beta   90.00
_cell.angle_gamma   90.00
#
_symmetry.space_group_name_H-M   'P 1'
#
loop_
_entity.id
_entity.type
_entity.pdbx_description
1 polymer ?
#
loop_
_entity_poly.entity_id
_entity_poly.type
_entity_poly.pdbx_seq_one_letter_code
_entity_poly.pdbx_strand_id
1 'polypeptide(L)'
;MIDKEKILQGVKLILEGIGEDTEREGLLDTPDRIARMYEEIFSGIGKEAKEELSKTFTVEGNDLVLEKDITFYSMCEHHLVPFYGKAHIAYIPKGKVAGLSKLARCVEVYAKKPQLQERLTTEIADAIMKYLDAEGVMVVIEAE
;
A
#
# COMPACT_ATOMS: atom_id res chain seq x y z
N MET A 1 12.22 -9.61 -5.34
CA MET A 1 11.67 -9.49 -6.70
C MET A 1 10.61 -10.56 -6.86
N ILE A 2 9.48 -10.23 -7.49
CA ILE A 2 8.36 -11.16 -7.69
C ILE A 2 8.75 -12.22 -8.73
N ASP A 3 8.39 -13.47 -8.49
CA ASP A 3 8.64 -14.60 -9.38
C ASP A 3 7.46 -14.75 -10.36
N LYS A 4 7.61 -14.18 -11.57
CA LYS A 4 6.55 -14.18 -12.58
C LYS A 4 6.15 -15.58 -13.01
N GLU A 5 7.12 -16.45 -13.24
CA GLU A 5 6.88 -17.79 -13.77
C GLU A 5 5.98 -18.59 -12.81
N LYS A 6 6.23 -18.47 -11.49
CA LYS A 6 5.34 -19.07 -10.49
C LYS A 6 3.92 -18.50 -10.53
N ILE A 7 3.76 -17.19 -10.74
CA ILE A 7 2.43 -16.58 -10.84
C ILE A 7 1.70 -17.07 -12.09
N LEU A 8 2.37 -17.12 -13.24
CA LEU A 8 1.76 -17.60 -14.49
C LEU A 8 1.21 -19.02 -14.32
N GLN A 9 2.04 -19.91 -13.78
CA GLN A 9 1.64 -21.29 -13.49
C GLN A 9 0.49 -21.35 -12.48
N GLY A 10 0.57 -20.56 -11.39
CA GLY A 10 -0.47 -20.50 -10.37
C GLY A 10 -1.82 -20.03 -10.92
N VAL A 11 -1.83 -18.99 -11.77
CA VAL A 11 -3.06 -18.49 -12.39
C VAL A 11 -3.66 -19.51 -13.34
N LYS A 12 -2.83 -20.18 -14.15
CA LYS A 12 -3.31 -21.25 -15.03
C LYS A 12 -4.00 -22.36 -14.23
N LEU A 13 -3.37 -22.81 -13.14
CA LEU A 13 -3.93 -23.82 -12.24
C LEU A 13 -5.23 -23.35 -11.55
N ILE A 14 -5.34 -22.07 -11.18
CA ILE A 14 -6.57 -21.51 -10.62
C ILE A 14 -7.70 -21.57 -11.66
N LEU A 15 -7.43 -21.15 -12.90
CA LEU A 15 -8.43 -21.17 -13.98
C LEU A 15 -8.90 -22.59 -14.30
N GLU A 16 -7.96 -23.53 -14.43
CA GLU A 16 -8.29 -24.96 -14.59
C GLU A 16 -9.08 -25.49 -13.39
N GLY A 17 -8.68 -25.11 -12.17
CA GLY A 17 -9.30 -25.55 -10.92
C GLY A 17 -10.74 -25.06 -10.73
N ILE A 18 -11.11 -23.91 -11.30
CA ILE A 18 -12.50 -23.41 -11.29
C ILE A 18 -13.31 -23.89 -12.51
N GLY A 19 -12.72 -24.68 -13.42
CA GLY A 19 -13.38 -25.27 -14.57
C GLY A 19 -13.42 -24.39 -15.83
N GLU A 20 -12.58 -23.36 -15.93
CA GLU A 20 -12.46 -22.53 -17.13
C GLU A 20 -11.60 -23.21 -18.22
N ASP A 21 -11.90 -22.92 -19.48
CA ASP A 21 -11.08 -23.29 -20.63
C ASP A 21 -9.93 -22.29 -20.80
N THR A 22 -8.71 -22.67 -20.45
CA THR A 22 -7.53 -21.79 -20.53
C THR A 22 -7.08 -21.46 -21.95
N GLU A 23 -7.56 -22.20 -22.96
CA GLU A 23 -7.22 -21.97 -24.36
C GLU A 23 -8.19 -21.00 -25.06
N ARG A 24 -9.26 -20.55 -24.37
CA ARG A 24 -10.20 -19.57 -24.94
C ARG A 24 -9.51 -18.22 -25.14
N GLU A 25 -9.81 -17.55 -26.25
CA GLU A 25 -9.18 -16.28 -26.67
C GLU A 25 -9.04 -15.26 -25.53
N GLY A 26 -10.08 -15.10 -24.70
CA GLY A 26 -10.07 -14.16 -23.57
C GLY A 26 -9.12 -14.50 -22.42
N LEU A 27 -8.68 -15.75 -22.27
CA LEU A 27 -7.85 -16.22 -21.15
C LEU A 27 -6.40 -16.53 -21.50
N LEU A 28 -6.05 -16.66 -22.79
CA LEU A 28 -4.68 -16.97 -23.23
C LEU A 28 -3.63 -16.09 -22.54
N ASP A 29 -3.89 -14.78 -22.49
CA ASP A 29 -2.98 -13.80 -21.87
C ASP A 29 -3.35 -13.46 -20.42
N THR A 30 -4.38 -14.07 -19.81
CA THR A 30 -4.78 -13.77 -18.43
C THR A 30 -3.64 -14.03 -17.42
N PRO A 31 -2.91 -15.16 -17.46
CA PRO A 31 -1.80 -15.41 -16.54
C PRO A 31 -0.74 -14.31 -16.57
N ASP A 32 -0.37 -13.85 -17.76
CA ASP A 32 0.62 -12.79 -17.97
C ASP A 32 0.09 -11.41 -17.54
N ARG A 33 -1.18 -11.09 -17.84
CA ARG A 33 -1.83 -9.87 -17.32
C ARG A 33 -1.88 -9.84 -15.80
N ILE A 34 -2.22 -10.95 -15.15
CA ILE A 34 -2.23 -11.03 -13.68
C ILE A 34 -0.82 -10.89 -13.10
N ALA A 35 0.19 -11.51 -13.71
CA ALA A 35 1.57 -11.38 -13.25
C ALA A 35 2.07 -9.93 -13.29
N ARG A 36 1.79 -9.19 -14.38
CA ARG A 36 2.09 -7.75 -14.44
C ARG A 36 1.33 -6.94 -13.40
N MET A 37 0.03 -7.23 -13.22
CA MET A 37 -0.78 -6.57 -12.20
C MET A 37 -0.18 -6.80 -10.80
N TYR A 38 0.23 -8.03 -10.48
CA TYR A 38 0.84 -8.38 -9.19
C TYR A 38 2.16 -7.66 -8.95
N GLU A 39 2.96 -7.38 -9.99
CA GLU A 39 4.13 -6.53 -9.83
C GLU A 39 3.80 -5.11 -9.37
N GLU A 40 2.66 -4.57 -9.81
CA GLU A 40 2.23 -3.22 -9.46
C GLU A 40 1.57 -3.19 -8.08
N ILE A 41 0.54 -4.01 -7.86
CA ILE A 41 -0.26 -3.98 -6.63
C ILE A 41 0.46 -4.58 -5.42
N PHE A 42 1.52 -5.37 -5.64
CA PHE A 42 2.40 -5.88 -4.57
C PHE A 42 3.79 -5.24 -4.57
N SER A 43 3.95 -4.09 -5.23
CA SER A 43 5.23 -3.38 -5.31
C SER A 43 5.75 -2.88 -3.96
N GLY A 44 4.94 -2.88 -2.90
CA GLY A 44 5.29 -2.54 -1.52
C GLY A 44 5.91 -3.69 -0.70
N ILE A 45 5.90 -4.94 -1.21
CA ILE A 45 6.53 -6.07 -0.51
C ILE A 45 8.03 -5.81 -0.32
N GLY A 46 8.48 -5.86 0.93
CA GLY A 46 9.88 -5.64 1.31
C GLY A 46 10.33 -4.18 1.23
N LYS A 47 9.39 -3.22 1.12
CA LYS A 47 9.69 -1.78 1.12
C LYS A 47 9.22 -1.10 2.40
N GLU A 48 9.86 0.03 2.71
CA GLU A 48 9.47 0.95 3.77
C GLU A 48 9.31 2.37 3.19
N ALA A 49 8.52 3.22 3.82
CA ALA A 49 8.30 4.61 3.35
C ALA A 49 9.47 5.58 3.67
N LYS A 50 10.64 5.07 4.05
CA LYS A 50 11.81 5.86 4.49
C LYS A 50 12.19 6.94 3.47
N GLU A 51 12.34 6.57 2.20
CA GLU A 51 12.76 7.51 1.16
C GLU A 51 11.73 8.62 0.92
N GLU A 52 10.44 8.29 0.97
CA GLU A 52 9.38 9.28 0.78
C GLU A 52 9.27 10.23 1.96
N LEU A 53 9.33 9.69 3.18
CA LEU A 53 9.26 10.48 4.41
C LEU A 53 10.55 11.25 4.72
N SER A 54 11.69 10.89 4.12
CA SER A 54 12.93 11.66 4.26
C SER A 54 12.91 13.04 3.59
N LYS A 55 11.95 13.28 2.69
CA LYS A 55 11.81 14.55 1.95
C LYS A 55 11.00 15.55 2.78
N THR A 56 11.69 16.20 3.72
CA THR A 56 11.08 17.11 4.70
C THR A 56 11.49 18.56 4.51
N PHE A 57 10.68 19.47 5.05
CA PHE A 57 10.97 20.89 5.22
C PHE A 57 11.11 21.22 6.70
N THR A 58 11.98 22.17 7.04
CA THR A 58 12.11 22.67 8.41
C THR A 58 10.99 23.66 8.70
N VAL A 59 10.39 23.56 9.88
CA VAL A 59 9.36 24.50 10.36
C VAL A 59 9.70 24.98 11.77
N GLU A 60 9.34 26.22 12.10
CA GLU A 60 9.61 26.80 13.43
C GLU A 60 8.55 26.41 14.48
N GLY A 61 7.35 26.03 14.04
CA GLY A 61 6.23 25.64 14.90
C GLY A 61 5.99 24.14 14.97
N ASN A 62 5.25 23.72 16.00
CA ASN A 62 4.79 22.34 16.23
C ASN A 62 3.28 22.20 16.02
N ASP A 63 2.72 22.97 15.09
CA ASP A 63 1.29 22.89 14.76
C ASP A 63 0.95 21.52 14.16
N LEU A 64 -0.26 21.04 14.48
CA LEU A 64 -0.76 19.77 13.96
C LEU A 64 -0.82 19.81 12.42
N VAL A 65 -0.19 18.81 11.78
CA VAL A 65 -0.33 18.58 10.34
C VAL A 65 -1.40 17.52 10.13
N LEU A 66 -2.39 17.83 9.29
CA LEU A 66 -3.48 16.93 8.93
C LEU A 66 -3.53 16.79 7.40
N GLU A 67 -3.33 15.56 6.92
CA GLU A 67 -3.66 15.13 5.56
C GLU A 67 -4.88 14.20 5.67
N LYS A 68 -5.91 14.45 4.87
CA LYS A 68 -7.14 13.65 4.92
C LYS A 68 -7.60 13.26 3.52
N ASP A 69 -8.46 12.25 3.46
CA ASP A 69 -9.10 11.79 2.23
C ASP A 69 -8.11 11.17 1.23
N ILE A 70 -6.99 10.62 1.71
CA ILE A 70 -6.01 9.89 0.89
C ILE A 70 -6.66 8.60 0.40
N THR A 71 -6.98 8.52 -0.89
CA THR A 71 -7.47 7.28 -1.49
C THR A 71 -6.36 6.22 -1.50
N PHE A 72 -6.68 5.00 -1.06
CA PHE A 72 -5.79 3.86 -1.20
C PHE A 72 -6.53 2.63 -1.72
N TYR A 73 -5.77 1.70 -2.29
CA TYR A 73 -6.22 0.38 -2.69
C TYR A 73 -5.24 -0.64 -2.12
N SER A 74 -5.76 -1.71 -1.56
CA SER A 74 -4.96 -2.79 -1.00
C SER A 74 -5.61 -4.14 -1.27
N MET A 75 -5.00 -5.21 -0.77
CA MET A 75 -5.41 -6.58 -1.02
C MET A 75 -5.53 -7.32 0.30
N CYS A 76 -6.70 -7.85 0.63
CA CYS A 76 -6.90 -8.61 1.86
C CYS A 76 -6.05 -9.88 1.82
N GLU A 77 -5.19 -10.09 2.80
CA GLU A 77 -4.29 -11.26 2.81
C GLU A 77 -5.01 -12.60 2.96
N HIS A 78 -6.22 -12.60 3.52
CA HIS A 78 -7.00 -13.82 3.75
C HIS A 78 -7.64 -14.38 2.47
N HIS A 79 -8.05 -13.50 1.55
CA HIS A 79 -8.86 -13.89 0.40
C HIS A 79 -8.26 -13.46 -0.95
N LEU A 80 -7.22 -12.61 -0.93
CA LEU A 80 -6.71 -11.92 -2.11
C LEU A 80 -7.83 -11.23 -2.89
N VAL A 81 -8.75 -10.59 -2.14
CA VAL A 81 -9.79 -9.70 -2.65
C VAL A 81 -9.41 -8.25 -2.31
N PRO A 82 -9.59 -7.30 -3.22
CA PRO A 82 -9.29 -5.90 -2.94
C PRO A 82 -10.14 -5.35 -1.79
N PHE A 83 -9.52 -4.52 -0.96
CA PHE A 83 -10.23 -3.58 -0.10
C PHE A 83 -9.66 -2.19 -0.35
N TYR A 84 -10.51 -1.18 -0.27
CA TYR A 84 -10.12 0.18 -0.62
C TYR A 84 -10.92 1.19 0.19
N GLY A 85 -10.41 2.42 0.23
CA GLY A 85 -11.06 3.47 0.99
C GLY A 85 -10.17 4.67 1.21
N LYS A 86 -10.26 5.25 2.40
CA LYS A 86 -9.60 6.50 2.77
C LYS A 86 -8.68 6.31 3.96
N ALA A 87 -7.50 6.92 3.86
CA ALA A 87 -6.58 7.12 4.96
C ALA A 87 -6.57 8.59 5.36
N HIS A 88 -6.55 8.82 6.68
CA HIS A 88 -6.42 10.15 7.28
C HIS A 88 -5.25 10.11 8.25
N ILE A 89 -4.34 11.06 8.12
CA ILE A 89 -3.10 11.14 8.89
C ILE A 89 -3.04 12.48 9.59
N ALA A 90 -2.93 12.46 10.91
CA ALA A 90 -2.61 13.63 11.72
C ALA A 90 -1.31 13.37 12.49
N TYR A 91 -0.38 14.31 12.51
CA TYR A 91 0.82 14.20 13.34
C TYR A 91 1.30 15.55 13.87
N ILE A 92 2.01 15.51 15.00
CA ILE A 92 2.66 16.67 15.59
C ILE A 92 4.14 16.63 15.16
N PRO A 93 4.60 17.58 14.33
CA PRO A 93 5.97 17.62 13.85
C PRO A 93 6.93 18.04 14.97
N LYS A 94 8.21 17.66 14.83
CA LYS A 94 9.30 18.10 15.69
C LYS A 94 10.34 18.87 14.88
N GLY A 95 9.93 20.07 14.46
CA GLY A 95 10.73 20.94 13.57
C GLY A 95 10.89 20.44 12.13
N LYS A 96 10.29 19.30 11.76
CA LYS A 96 10.30 18.73 10.40
C LYS A 96 8.91 18.34 9.96
N VAL A 97 8.55 18.75 8.74
CA VAL A 97 7.27 18.43 8.11
C VAL A 97 7.53 17.74 6.77
N ALA A 98 6.88 16.60 6.54
CA ALA A 98 6.83 15.98 5.22
C ALA A 98 5.89 16.75 4.29
N GLY A 99 6.23 16.84 3.01
CA GLY A 99 5.28 17.34 2.01
C GLY A 99 4.02 16.46 1.98
N LEU A 100 2.84 17.05 1.78
CA LEU A 100 1.55 16.32 1.83
C LEU A 100 1.52 15.11 0.89
N SER A 101 2.08 15.25 -0.32
CA SER A 101 2.20 14.14 -1.29
C SER A 101 3.05 12.97 -0.78
N LYS A 102 3.96 13.19 0.19
CA LYS A 102 4.79 12.14 0.81
C LYS A 102 4.04 11.32 1.83
N LEU A 103 3.05 11.91 2.50
CA LEU A 103 2.13 11.16 3.36
C LEU A 103 1.28 10.21 2.50
N ALA A 104 0.76 10.69 1.36
CA ALA A 104 0.04 9.84 0.42
C ALA A 104 0.91 8.68 -0.13
N ARG A 105 2.18 8.95 -0.48
CA ARG A 105 3.12 7.91 -0.91
C ARG A 105 3.47 6.93 0.22
N CYS A 106 3.53 7.37 1.47
CA CYS A 106 3.69 6.49 2.62
C CYS A 106 2.55 5.47 2.68
N VAL A 107 1.29 5.93 2.60
CA VAL A 107 0.11 5.05 2.54
C VAL A 107 0.23 4.05 1.39
N GLU A 108 0.59 4.53 0.19
CA GLU A 108 0.74 3.67 -1.00
C GLU A 108 1.77 2.56 -0.82
N VAL A 109 2.93 2.83 -0.20
CA VAL A 109 3.96 1.82 0.05
C VAL A 109 3.42 0.67 0.90
N TYR A 110 2.67 0.98 1.96
CA TYR A 110 2.13 -0.03 2.87
C TYR A 110 0.85 -0.69 2.37
N ALA A 111 0.07 0.01 1.53
CA ALA A 111 -1.14 -0.53 0.93
C ALA A 111 -0.85 -1.51 -0.22
N LYS A 112 0.26 -1.35 -0.95
CA LYS A 112 0.65 -2.20 -2.08
C LYS A 112 1.31 -3.53 -1.67
N LYS A 113 0.66 -4.29 -0.81
CA LYS A 113 1.01 -5.67 -0.39
C LYS A 113 -0.22 -6.37 0.20
N PRO A 114 -0.23 -7.70 0.39
CA PRO A 114 -1.26 -8.37 1.19
C PRO A 114 -1.34 -7.77 2.59
N GLN A 115 -2.54 -7.42 3.04
CA GLN A 115 -2.77 -6.60 4.23
C GLN A 115 -3.99 -6.99 5.05
N LEU A 116 -3.98 -6.48 6.28
CA LEU A 116 -5.14 -6.28 7.15
C LEU A 116 -5.29 -4.78 7.41
N GLN A 117 -6.51 -4.30 7.59
CA GLN A 117 -6.78 -2.88 7.84
C GLN A 117 -6.05 -2.37 9.09
N GLU A 118 -6.04 -3.17 10.15
CA GLU A 118 -5.37 -2.88 11.42
C GLU A 118 -3.87 -2.77 11.21
N ARG A 119 -3.27 -3.71 10.48
CA ARG A 119 -1.83 -3.72 10.22
C ARG A 119 -1.41 -2.54 9.33
N LEU A 120 -2.17 -2.26 8.27
CA LEU A 120 -1.93 -1.10 7.41
C LEU A 120 -1.92 0.19 8.23
N THR A 121 -2.89 0.36 9.13
CA THR A 121 -2.99 1.52 10.03
C THR A 121 -1.74 1.65 10.91
N THR A 122 -1.33 0.57 11.56
CA THR A 122 -0.14 0.54 12.43
C THR A 122 1.14 0.83 11.66
N GLU A 123 1.35 0.21 10.50
CA GLU A 123 2.57 0.41 9.72
C GLU A 123 2.74 1.85 9.23
N ILE A 124 1.66 2.52 8.85
CA ILE A 124 1.69 3.94 8.45
C ILE A 124 2.06 4.81 9.66
N ALA A 125 1.44 4.57 10.82
CA ALA A 125 1.71 5.30 12.05
C ALA A 125 3.18 5.14 12.49
N ASP A 126 3.67 3.90 12.54
CA ASP A 126 5.04 3.58 12.91
C ASP A 126 6.05 4.21 11.96
N ALA A 127 5.77 4.21 10.65
CA ALA A 127 6.63 4.85 9.66
C ALA A 127 6.72 6.37 9.89
N ILE A 128 5.61 7.03 10.19
CA ILE A 128 5.58 8.48 10.47
C ILE A 128 6.39 8.79 11.74
N MET A 129 6.13 8.06 12.83
CA MET A 129 6.89 8.24 14.08
C MET A 129 8.39 8.03 13.84
N LYS A 130 8.76 6.95 13.16
CA LYS A 130 10.15 6.55 12.94
C LYS A 130 10.91 7.48 11.99
N TYR A 131 10.32 7.85 10.86
CA TYR A 131 11.05 8.56 9.79
C TYR A 131 10.90 10.08 9.86
N LEU A 132 9.83 10.60 10.47
CA LEU A 132 9.69 12.04 10.70
C LEU A 132 10.13 12.49 12.10
N ASP A 133 10.43 11.57 13.02
CA ASP A 133 10.68 11.88 14.45
C ASP A 133 9.52 12.70 15.04
N ALA A 134 8.28 12.34 14.67
CA ALA A 134 7.08 13.03 15.12
C ALA A 134 6.88 12.85 16.63
N GLU A 135 6.30 13.85 17.30
CA GLU A 135 5.99 13.77 18.73
C GLU A 135 4.77 12.87 19.00
N GLY A 136 3.87 12.78 18.03
CA GLY A 136 2.71 11.90 18.05
C GLY A 136 2.06 11.81 16.67
N VAL A 137 1.36 10.70 16.42
CA VAL A 137 0.64 10.43 15.19
C VAL A 137 -0.71 9.77 15.48
N MET A 138 -1.71 10.08 14.65
CA MET A 138 -2.97 9.39 14.56
C MET A 138 -3.20 9.02 13.10
N VAL A 139 -3.54 7.76 12.85
CA VAL A 139 -3.93 7.26 11.53
C VAL A 139 -5.33 6.66 11.65
N VAL A 140 -6.22 7.04 10.74
CA VAL A 140 -7.55 6.46 10.58
C VAL A 140 -7.64 5.87 9.19
N ILE A 141 -8.02 4.59 9.10
CA ILE A 141 -8.35 3.92 7.85
C ILE A 141 -9.84 3.59 7.89
N GLU A 142 -10.56 4.04 6.87
CA GLU A 142 -11.95 3.68 6.59
C GLU A 142 -11.97 2.94 5.25
N ALA A 143 -12.44 1.69 5.22
CA ALA A 143 -12.40 0.85 4.03
C ALA A 143 -13.53 -0.17 3.99
N GLU A 144 -13.82 -0.67 2.78
CA GLU A 144 -14.76 -1.74 2.47
C GLU A 144 -14.12 -2.83 1.60
#